data_AF-A0A9N9JCE0-F1
#
_entry.id   AF-A0A9N9JCE0-F1
#
_cell.length_a   1.000
_cell.length_b   1.000
_cell.length_c   1.000
_cell.angle_alpha   90.00
_cell.angle_beta   90.00
_cell.angle_gamma   90.00
#
_symmetry.space_group_name_H-M   'P 1'
#
loop_
_entity.id
_entity.type
_entity.pdbx_description
1 polymer ?
#
loop_
_entity_poly.entity_id
_entity_poly.type
_entity_poly.pdbx_seq_one_letter_code
_entity_poly.pdbx_strand_id
1 'polypeptide(L)'
;QMNLDLVQALIAIDIPLEKLDNDKLKVFFKKYCKFENSLPMLYDLELDKLHEALLNQQICITVNESTNACGRVVVNILFSFENKTKLVTTKHLKKVDFTTISQLVMSII
;
A
#
# COMPACT_ATOMS: atom_id res chain seq x y z
N GLN A 1 -13.96 11.15 13.51
CA GLN A 1 -14.86 10.43 12.59
C GLN A 1 -14.40 10.48 11.14
N MET A 2 -14.46 11.62 10.44
CA MET A 2 -14.18 11.74 8.99
C MET A 2 -12.81 11.17 8.52
N ASN A 3 -11.80 11.18 9.40
CA ASN A 3 -10.46 10.69 9.06
C ASN A 3 -10.38 9.16 8.93
N LEU A 4 -11.19 8.42 9.69
CA LEU A 4 -11.18 6.95 9.67
C LEU A 4 -11.99 6.41 8.48
N ASP A 5 -13.18 6.97 8.24
CA ASP A 5 -14.05 6.56 7.13
C ASP A 5 -13.35 6.76 5.77
N LEU A 6 -12.58 7.83 5.62
CA LEU A 6 -11.77 8.06 4.43
C LEU A 6 -10.66 7.01 4.29
N VAL A 7 -9.90 6.72 5.36
CA VAL A 7 -8.83 5.71 5.32
C VAL A 7 -9.40 4.34 4.96
N GLN A 8 -10.53 3.96 5.58
CA GLN A 8 -11.24 2.72 5.26
C GLN A 8 -11.70 2.68 3.80
N ALA A 9 -12.22 3.79 3.27
CA ALA A 9 -12.59 3.89 1.86
C ALA A 9 -11.38 3.70 0.94
N LEU A 10 -10.24 4.33 1.24
CA LEU A 10 -8.99 4.21 0.47
C LEU A 10 -8.45 2.77 0.48
N ILE A 11 -8.49 2.09 1.63
CA ILE A 11 -8.06 0.69 1.78
C ILE A 11 -9.04 -0.27 1.10
N ALA A 12 -10.34 0.03 1.13
CA ALA A 12 -11.35 -0.78 0.47
C ALA A 12 -11.13 -0.81 -1.05
N ILE A 13 -10.61 0.28 -1.64
CA ILE A 13 -10.28 0.40 -3.06
C ILE A 13 -8.78 0.20 -3.36
N ASP A 14 -8.03 -0.36 -2.43
CA ASP A 14 -6.62 -0.73 -2.58
C ASP A 14 -5.69 0.42 -3.02
N ILE A 15 -5.92 1.64 -2.51
CA ILE A 15 -5.02 2.78 -2.72
C ILE A 15 -3.85 2.71 -1.71
N PRO A 16 -2.58 2.57 -2.18
CA PRO A 16 -1.41 2.55 -1.30
C PRO A 16 -1.21 3.88 -0.56
N LEU A 17 -0.75 3.83 0.70
CA LEU A 17 -0.39 5.01 1.50
C LEU A 17 0.63 5.92 0.81
N GLU A 18 1.55 5.33 0.04
CA GLU A 18 2.57 6.05 -0.73
C GLU A 18 1.95 7.00 -1.77
N LYS A 19 0.69 6.78 -2.19
CA LYS A 19 -0.05 7.72 -3.05
C LYS A 19 -0.53 8.95 -2.28
N LEU A 20 -0.71 8.83 -0.97
CA LEU A 20 -1.02 9.95 -0.07
C LEU A 20 0.21 10.84 0.14
N ASP A 21 1.42 10.37 -0.20
CA ASP A 21 2.61 11.21 -0.22
C ASP A 21 2.64 12.25 -1.34
N ASN A 22 1.70 12.19 -2.29
CA ASN A 22 1.55 13.17 -3.34
C ASN A 22 1.21 14.57 -2.81
N ASP A 23 2.01 15.58 -3.16
CA ASP A 23 1.85 16.94 -2.67
C ASP A 23 0.48 17.56 -2.97
N LYS A 24 -0.10 17.30 -4.15
CA LYS A 24 -1.43 17.83 -4.50
C LYS A 24 -2.50 17.22 -3.62
N LEU A 25 -2.39 15.92 -3.36
CA LEU A 25 -3.34 15.18 -2.54
C LEU A 25 -3.22 15.58 -1.06
N LYS A 26 -2.00 15.80 -0.55
CA LYS A 26 -1.75 16.38 0.78
C LYS A 26 -2.40 17.75 0.94
N VAL A 27 -2.20 18.65 -0.02
CA VAL A 27 -2.81 20.00 -0.01
C VAL A 27 -4.34 19.91 -0.02
N PHE A 28 -4.89 19.00 -0.83
CA PHE A 28 -6.33 18.76 -0.87
C PHE A 28 -6.88 18.31 0.50
N PHE A 29 -6.26 17.31 1.12
CA PHE A 29 -6.68 16.82 2.44
C PHE A 29 -6.54 17.86 3.54
N LYS A 30 -5.46 18.65 3.54
CA LYS A 30 -5.29 19.75 4.49
C LYS A 30 -6.39 20.81 4.34
N LYS A 31 -6.76 21.13 3.09
CA LYS A 31 -7.75 22.17 2.79
C LYS A 31 -9.18 21.75 3.13
N TYR A 32 -9.59 20.55 2.73
CA TYR A 32 -11.00 20.14 2.79
C TYR A 32 -11.32 19.22 3.95
N CYS A 33 -10.33 18.49 4.46
CA CYS A 33 -10.58 17.41 5.39
C CYS A 33 -9.98 17.66 6.80
N LYS A 34 -9.40 18.84 7.05
CA LYS A 34 -8.76 19.21 8.34
C LYS A 34 -7.77 18.13 8.85
N PHE A 35 -7.03 17.51 7.92
CA PHE A 35 -6.02 16.51 8.27
C PHE A 35 -4.77 17.17 8.80
N GLU A 36 -4.54 17.05 10.10
CA GLU A 36 -3.23 17.26 10.70
C GLU A 36 -2.71 15.89 11.18
N ASN A 37 -1.84 15.30 10.38
CA ASN A 37 -0.87 14.25 10.76
C ASN A 37 -1.37 12.86 11.19
N SER A 38 -2.68 12.62 11.30
CA SER A 38 -3.22 11.31 11.74
C SER A 38 -3.35 10.24 10.64
N LEU A 39 -3.25 10.62 9.36
CA LEU A 39 -3.51 9.71 8.23
C LEU A 39 -2.52 8.53 8.14
N PRO A 40 -1.19 8.72 8.29
CA PRO A 40 -0.24 7.60 8.28
C PRO A 40 -0.54 6.62 9.42
N MET A 41 -0.73 7.14 10.63
CA MET A 41 -1.00 6.33 11.82
C MET A 41 -2.31 5.53 11.71
N LEU A 42 -3.36 6.11 11.12
CA LEU A 42 -4.63 5.40 10.88
C LEU A 42 -4.50 4.33 9.79
N TYR A 43 -3.66 4.57 8.79
CA TYR A 43 -3.40 3.59 7.74
C TYR A 43 -2.55 2.43 8.26
N ASP A 44 -1.50 2.73 9.04
CA ASP A 44 -0.67 1.73 9.71
C ASP A 44 -1.52 0.83 10.61
N LEU A 45 -2.46 1.41 11.38
CA LEU A 45 -3.39 0.64 12.21
C LEU A 45 -4.29 -0.31 11.40
N GLU A 46 -4.73 0.09 10.21
CA GLU A 46 -5.54 -0.78 9.34
C GLU A 46 -4.68 -1.82 8.59
N LEU A 47 -3.42 -1.50 8.28
CA LEU A 47 -2.46 -2.49 7.80
C LEU A 47 -2.16 -3.55 8.88
N ASP A 48 -1.99 -3.15 10.14
CA ASP A 48 -1.81 -4.08 11.24
C ASP A 48 -3.01 -5.03 11.36
N LYS A 49 -4.24 -4.53 11.20
CA LYS A 49 -5.44 -5.39 11.16
C LYS A 49 -5.43 -6.35 9.97
N LEU A 50 -4.93 -5.90 8.80
CA LEU A 50 -4.75 -6.77 7.65
C LEU A 50 -3.71 -7.85 7.96
N HIS A 51 -2.59 -7.51 8.58
CA HIS A 51 -1.56 -8.47 8.98
C HIS A 51 -2.10 -9.49 9.98
N GLU A 52 -2.84 -9.04 11.01
CA GLU A 52 -3.52 -9.91 11.97
C GLU A 52 -4.53 -10.84 11.28
N ALA A 53 -5.29 -10.34 10.31
CA ALA A 53 -6.22 -11.16 9.53
C ALA A 53 -5.50 -12.20 8.65
N LEU A 54 -4.24 -11.96 8.29
CA LEU A 54 -3.42 -12.88 7.52
C LEU A 54 -2.70 -13.92 8.39
N LEU A 55 -2.60 -13.70 9.71
CA LEU A 55 -1.98 -14.66 10.62
C LEU A 55 -2.69 -16.01 10.53
N ASN A 56 -1.90 -17.07 10.32
CA ASN A 56 -2.36 -18.44 10.15
C ASN A 56 -3.19 -18.72 8.88
N GLN A 57 -3.26 -17.79 7.93
CA GLN A 57 -3.87 -18.03 6.63
C GLN A 57 -2.83 -18.49 5.60
N GLN A 58 -3.26 -19.33 4.65
CA GLN A 58 -2.46 -19.58 3.46
C GLN A 58 -2.54 -18.35 2.54
N ILE A 59 -1.41 -17.67 2.39
CA ILE A 59 -1.29 -16.50 1.52
C ILE A 59 -0.59 -16.86 0.21
N CYS A 60 -1.08 -16.30 -0.89
CA CYS A 60 -0.39 -16.26 -2.16
C CYS A 60 0.16 -14.85 -2.39
N ILE A 61 1.48 -14.75 -2.57
CA ILE A 61 2.16 -13.48 -2.87
C ILE A 61 2.35 -13.39 -4.38
N THR A 62 1.77 -12.37 -5.00
CA THR A 62 2.00 -12.03 -6.40
C THR A 62 2.91 -10.82 -6.49
N VAL A 63 4.05 -10.99 -7.16
CA VAL A 63 4.97 -9.90 -7.49
C VAL A 63 4.75 -9.52 -8.95
N ASN A 64 4.23 -8.32 -9.20
CA ASN A 64 3.97 -7.82 -10.53
C ASN A 64 4.94 -6.68 -10.87
N GLU A 65 5.91 -6.96 -11.74
CA GLU A 65 6.87 -5.99 -12.26
C GLU A 65 6.31 -5.36 -13.56
N SER A 66 6.35 -4.03 -13.64
CA SER A 66 5.95 -3.29 -14.83
C SER A 66 6.88 -2.10 -15.06
N THR A 67 6.99 -1.64 -16.30
CA THR A 67 7.77 -0.45 -16.66
C THR A 67 6.81 0.62 -17.16
N ASN A 68 6.86 1.81 -16.55
CA ASN A 68 6.02 2.91 -17.00
C ASN A 68 6.55 3.57 -18.29
N ALA A 69 5.77 4.45 -18.90
CA ALA A 69 6.14 5.15 -20.13
C ALA A 69 7.44 5.99 -20.01
N CYS A 70 7.87 6.31 -18.79
CA CYS A 70 9.11 7.02 -18.51
C CYS A 70 10.32 6.09 -18.27
N GLY A 71 10.17 4.77 -18.51
CA GLY A 71 11.23 3.78 -18.30
C GLY A 71 11.52 3.46 -16.83
N ARG A 72 10.67 3.88 -15.89
CA ARG A 72 10.83 3.56 -14.47
C ARG A 72 10.15 2.25 -14.16
N VAL A 73 10.87 1.36 -13.47
CA VAL A 73 10.30 0.09 -13.03
C VAL A 73 9.43 0.31 -11.79
N VAL A 74 8.26 -0.31 -11.81
CA VAL A 74 7.25 -0.30 -10.75
C VAL A 74 6.96 -1.74 -10.39
N VAL A 75 7.17 -2.07 -9.11
CA VAL A 75 6.88 -3.39 -8.55
C VAL A 75 5.67 -3.26 -7.64
N ASN A 76 4.62 -4.01 -7.95
CA ASN A 76 3.43 -4.14 -7.13
C ASN A 76 3.48 -5.48 -6.39
N ILE A 77 3.25 -5.46 -5.08
CA ILE A 77 3.13 -6.67 -4.26
C ILE A 77 1.67 -6.84 -3.86
N LEU A 78 1.06 -7.96 -4.27
CA LEU A 78 -0.31 -8.29 -3.93
C LEU A 78 -0.35 -9.55 -3.07
N PHE A 79 -1.18 -9.54 -2.03
CA PHE A 79 -1.51 -10.72 -1.24
C PHE A 79 -2.89 -11.22 -1.62
N SER A 80 -3.00 -12.53 -1.85
CA SER A 80 -4.28 -13.19 -2.08
C SER A 80 -4.53 -14.26 -1.02
N PHE A 81 -5.71 -14.23 -0.41
CA PHE A 81 -6.12 -15.06 0.72
C PHE A 81 -7.65 -15.16 0.77
N GLU A 82 -8.21 -16.34 1.07
CA GLU A 82 -9.67 -16.53 1.25
C GLU A 82 -10.56 -15.83 0.19
N ASN A 83 -10.15 -15.89 -1.09
CA ASN A 83 -10.80 -15.23 -2.24
C ASN A 83 -10.74 -13.69 -2.29
N LYS A 84 -9.90 -13.07 -1.47
CA LYS A 84 -9.59 -11.64 -1.50
C LYS A 84 -8.20 -11.46 -2.08
N THR A 85 -8.01 -10.36 -2.82
CA THR A 85 -6.69 -9.89 -3.25
C THR A 85 -6.54 -8.46 -2.79
N LYS A 86 -5.38 -8.14 -2.20
CA LYS A 86 -5.05 -6.82 -1.66
C LYS A 86 -3.70 -6.35 -2.16
N LEU A 87 -3.64 -5.10 -2.61
CA LEU A 87 -2.38 -4.44 -2.96
C LEU A 87 -1.71 -3.96 -1.67
N VAL A 88 -0.55 -4.54 -1.34
CA VAL A 88 0.16 -4.27 -0.09
C VAL A 88 1.10 -3.08 -0.25
N THR A 89 1.87 -3.02 -1.34
CA THR A 89 2.78 -1.90 -1.62
C THR A 89 3.03 -1.74 -3.11
N THR A 90 3.39 -0.52 -3.52
CA THR A 90 3.89 -0.19 -4.85
C THR A 90 5.24 0.51 -4.73
N LYS A 91 6.33 -0.16 -5.15
CA LYS A 91 7.68 0.43 -5.11
C LYS A 91 8.20 0.79 -6.49
N HIS A 92 8.81 1.98 -6.56
CA HIS A 92 9.65 2.36 -7.68
C HIS A 92 11.09 1.88 -7.41
N LEU A 93 11.58 0.96 -8.22
CA LEU A 93 12.92 0.43 -8.08
C LEU A 93 13.80 0.90 -9.24
N LYS A 94 15.06 1.27 -8.93
CA LYS A 94 16.05 1.64 -9.95
C LYS A 94 16.54 0.43 -10.75
N LYS A 95 16.54 -0.73 -10.10
CA LYS A 95 16.94 -2.03 -10.64
C LYS A 95 16.04 -3.08 -10.02
N VAL A 96 15.58 -4.03 -10.82
CA VAL A 96 14.83 -5.20 -10.35
C VAL A 96 15.63 -6.46 -10.67
N ASP A 97 15.86 -7.24 -9.62
CA ASP A 97 16.51 -8.54 -9.66
C ASP A 97 15.99 -9.40 -8.50
N PHE A 98 16.40 -10.67 -8.45
CA PHE A 98 15.96 -11.59 -7.41
C PHE A 98 16.26 -11.09 -5.99
N THR A 99 17.35 -10.32 -5.80
CA THR A 99 17.76 -9.84 -4.47
C THR A 99 16.86 -8.71 -4.02
N THR A 100 16.65 -7.71 -4.88
CA THR A 100 15.79 -6.56 -4.59
C THR A 100 14.33 -6.96 -4.37
N ILE A 101 13.80 -7.90 -5.16
CA ILE A 101 12.45 -8.45 -4.94
C ILE A 101 12.38 -9.21 -3.60
N SER A 102 13.35 -10.09 -3.33
CA SER A 102 13.36 -10.87 -2.08
C SER A 102 13.42 -9.97 -0.84
N GLN A 103 14.27 -8.94 -0.86
CA GLN A 103 14.35 -7.95 0.23
C GLN A 103 13.04 -7.19 0.41
N LEU A 104 12.38 -6.81 -0.68
CA LEU A 104 11.09 -6.13 -0.62
C LEU A 104 10.03 -7.04 0.02
N VAL A 105 9.93 -8.29 -0.43
CA VAL A 105 8.97 -9.25 0.15
C VAL A 105 9.27 -9.47 1.63
N MET A 106 10.52 -9.75 2.01
CA MET A 106 10.94 -9.98 3.41
C MET A 106 10.79 -8.76 4.32
N SER A 107 10.60 -7.56 3.77
CA SER A 107 10.31 -6.36 4.57
C SER A 107 8.82 -6.21 4.91
N ILE A 108 7.96 -7.00 4.25
CA ILE A 108 6.50 -6.94 4.36
C ILE A 108 5.97 -8.11 5.20
N ILE A 109 6.52 -9.31 5.01
CA ILE A 109 6.23 -10.50 5.83
C ILE A 109 7.08 -10.52 7.10
#